data_AF-A0A8S8Y8I8-F1
#
_entry.id   AF-A0A8S8Y8I8-F1
#
_cell.length_a   1.000
_cell.length_b   1.000
_cell.length_c   1.000
_cell.angle_alpha   90.00
_cell.angle_beta   90.00
_cell.angle_gamma   90.00
#
_symmetry.space_group_name_H-M   'P 1'
#
loop_
_entity.id
_entity.type
_entity.pdbx_description
1 polymer ?
#
loop_
_entity_poly.entity_id
_entity_poly.type
_entity_poly.pdbx_seq_one_letter_code
_entity_poly.pdbx_strand_id
1 'polypeptide(L)'
;MKKSDPLDRLNGLAVCPVCGCFDRKGMYRCSECGTFHAGGIMEEREAPPPSEQRELEAAAPPLDPSVYSLGPNASIPEESFDESDDVRSWEGGSTDFTFDEDDDPPVAHITLPEAEDVTSDED
;
A
#
# COMPACT_ATOMS: atom_id res chain seq x y z
N MET A 1 25.38 -24.82 -40.50
CA MET A 1 24.56 -24.18 -39.45
C MET A 1 25.49 -23.41 -38.51
N LYS A 2 25.35 -22.09 -38.41
CA LYS A 2 26.02 -21.32 -37.36
C LYS A 2 25.40 -21.77 -36.03
N LYS A 3 26.21 -22.33 -35.13
CA LYS A 3 25.78 -22.60 -33.75
C LYS A 3 25.48 -21.24 -33.13
N SER A 4 24.24 -20.97 -32.79
CA SER A 4 23.87 -19.77 -32.04
C SER A 4 24.62 -19.78 -30.70
N ASP A 5 25.14 -18.62 -30.29
CA ASP A 5 25.78 -18.49 -28.99
C ASP A 5 24.72 -18.74 -27.90
N PRO A 6 24.92 -19.69 -26.97
CA PRO A 6 23.99 -19.87 -25.86
C PRO A 6 23.80 -18.60 -25.01
N LEU A 7 24.77 -17.68 -25.01
CA LEU A 7 24.71 -16.42 -24.28
C LEU A 7 23.77 -15.39 -24.90
N ASP A 8 23.37 -15.54 -26.16
CA ASP A 8 22.38 -14.66 -26.80
C ASP A 8 21.03 -14.67 -26.06
N ARG A 9 20.74 -15.75 -25.32
CA ARG A 9 19.52 -15.87 -24.49
C ARG A 9 19.49 -14.90 -23.32
N LEU A 10 20.63 -14.36 -22.92
CA LEU A 10 20.75 -13.43 -21.80
C LEU A 10 20.64 -11.96 -22.25
N ASN A 11 20.57 -11.70 -23.55
CA ASN A 11 20.36 -10.36 -24.06
C ASN A 11 19.01 -9.81 -23.58
N GLY A 12 19.05 -8.62 -22.98
CA GLY A 12 17.85 -7.96 -22.43
C GLY A 12 17.48 -8.37 -21.01
N LEU A 13 18.31 -9.18 -20.33
CA LEU A 13 18.20 -9.43 -18.90
C LEU A 13 19.14 -8.51 -18.11
N ALA A 14 18.76 -8.21 -16.87
CA ALA A 14 19.54 -7.49 -15.87
C ALA A 14 19.62 -8.35 -14.61
N VAL A 15 20.72 -8.24 -13.86
CA VAL A 15 20.92 -8.99 -12.61
C VAL A 15 20.63 -8.07 -11.44
N CYS A 16 19.80 -8.52 -10.50
CA CYS A 16 19.57 -7.83 -9.25
C CYS A 16 20.86 -7.79 -8.40
N PRO A 17 21.36 -6.62 -7.97
CA PRO A 17 22.54 -6.52 -7.13
C PRO A 17 22.33 -7.05 -5.70
N VAL A 18 21.09 -7.25 -5.28
CA VAL A 18 20.75 -7.70 -3.92
C VAL A 18 20.65 -9.22 -3.83
N CYS A 19 19.83 -9.84 -4.70
CA CYS A 19 19.61 -11.30 -4.65
C CYS A 19 20.24 -12.08 -5.82
N GLY A 20 20.81 -11.40 -6.82
CA GLY A 20 21.44 -12.06 -7.97
C GLY A 20 20.46 -12.64 -9.00
N CYS A 21 19.16 -12.41 -8.85
CA CYS A 21 18.15 -12.92 -9.79
C CYS A 21 18.21 -12.20 -11.14
N PHE A 22 17.90 -12.93 -12.21
CA PHE A 22 17.79 -12.38 -13.56
C PHE A 22 16.39 -11.85 -13.80
N ASP A 23 16.28 -10.57 -14.11
CA ASP A 23 15.03 -9.89 -14.44
C ASP A 23 15.12 -9.24 -15.81
N ARG A 24 13.98 -8.84 -16.39
CA ARG A 24 14.00 -8.10 -17.66
C ARG A 24 14.62 -6.71 -17.45
N LYS A 25 15.46 -6.29 -18.39
CA LYS A 25 16.04 -4.94 -18.38
C LYS A 25 14.92 -3.90 -18.40
N GLY A 26 14.95 -2.97 -17.45
CA GLY A 26 13.91 -1.95 -17.27
C GLY A 26 12.84 -2.29 -16.25
N MET A 27 12.92 -3.43 -15.56
CA MET A 27 12.06 -3.69 -14.39
C MET A 27 12.41 -2.74 -13.25
N TYR A 28 11.40 -2.06 -12.70
CA TYR A 28 11.56 -1.12 -11.57
C TYR A 28 11.78 -1.84 -10.24
N ARG A 29 11.31 -3.09 -10.12
CA ARG A 29 11.42 -3.94 -8.94
C ARG A 29 11.92 -5.33 -9.31
N CYS A 30 12.72 -5.94 -8.44
CA CYS A 30 13.08 -7.35 -8.56
C CYS A 30 11.88 -8.24 -8.22
N SER A 31 11.62 -9.28 -9.02
CA SER A 31 10.52 -10.22 -8.79
C SER A 31 10.68 -11.08 -7.53
N GLU A 32 11.91 -11.28 -7.07
CA GLU A 32 12.22 -12.18 -5.95
C GLU A 32 12.37 -11.42 -4.63
N CYS A 33 13.30 -10.46 -4.55
CA CYS A 33 13.57 -9.74 -3.31
C CYS A 33 12.77 -8.44 -3.15
N GLY A 34 11.94 -8.07 -4.12
CA GLY A 34 11.12 -6.86 -4.08
C GLY A 34 11.90 -5.54 -4.08
N THR A 35 13.23 -5.57 -4.19
CA THR A 35 14.06 -4.36 -4.17
C THR A 35 13.78 -3.52 -5.40
N PHE A 36 13.60 -2.21 -5.20
CA PHE A 36 13.46 -1.24 -6.29
C PHE A 36 14.83 -0.82 -6.83
N HIS A 37 15.00 -0.89 -8.15
CA HIS A 37 16.25 -0.54 -8.84
C HIS A 37 16.18 0.79 -9.58
N ALA A 38 15.01 1.42 -9.59
CA ALA A 38 14.77 2.70 -10.24
C ALA A 38 14.33 3.73 -9.20
N GLY A 39 15.08 4.84 -9.10
CA GLY A 39 14.77 5.96 -8.20
C GLY A 39 13.55 6.78 -8.62
N GLY A 40 13.09 6.67 -9.88
CA GLY A 40 12.00 7.51 -10.41
C GLY A 40 10.64 7.34 -9.73
N ILE A 41 10.39 6.22 -9.05
CA ILE A 41 9.17 6.05 -8.21
C ILE A 41 9.35 6.57 -6.78
N MET A 42 10.60 6.81 -6.36
CA MET A 42 10.96 7.45 -5.10
C MET A 42 11.27 8.94 -5.30
N GLU A 43 11.18 9.44 -6.54
CA GLU A 43 11.28 10.86 -6.81
C GLU A 43 10.08 11.57 -6.21
N GLU A 44 10.36 12.54 -5.35
CA GLU A 44 9.34 13.40 -4.78
C GLU A 44 8.69 14.19 -5.93
N ARG A 45 7.43 13.87 -6.20
CA ARG A 45 6.67 14.55 -7.24
C ARG A 45 6.36 15.97 -6.76
N GLU A 46 6.68 16.97 -7.57
CA GLU A 46 6.35 18.36 -7.23
C GLU A 46 4.83 18.49 -7.03
N ALA A 47 4.43 19.18 -5.96
CA ALA A 47 3.04 19.42 -5.69
C ALA A 47 2.42 20.20 -6.86
N PRO A 48 1.19 19.88 -7.29
CA PRO A 48 0.54 20.63 -8.35
C PRO A 48 0.44 22.11 -7.96
N PRO A 49 0.65 23.04 -8.90
CA PRO A 49 0.59 24.46 -8.64
C PRO A 49 -0.79 24.89 -8.08
N PRO A 50 -0.88 25.97 -7.30
CA PRO A 50 -2.14 26.40 -6.67
C PRO A 50 -3.29 26.66 -7.65
N SER A 51 -2.98 26.99 -8.91
CA SER A 51 -3.97 27.15 -9.98
C SER A 51 -4.66 25.83 -10.34
N GLU A 52 -3.87 24.75 -10.44
CA GLU A 52 -4.37 23.41 -10.77
C GLU A 52 -5.12 22.79 -9.59
N GLN A 53 -4.69 23.07 -8.36
CA GLN A 53 -5.42 22.68 -7.15
C GLN A 53 -6.84 23.27 -7.11
N ARG A 54 -6.99 24.54 -7.47
CA ARG A 54 -8.31 25.20 -7.55
C ARG A 54 -9.20 24.60 -8.63
N GLU A 55 -8.63 24.20 -9.76
CA GLU A 55 -9.39 23.55 -10.83
C GLU A 55 -9.88 22.17 -10.40
N LEU A 56 -9.04 21.40 -9.67
CA LEU A 56 -9.41 20.11 -9.09
C LEU A 56 -10.49 20.25 -8.01
N GLU A 57 -10.39 21.24 -7.12
CA GLU A 57 -11.42 21.54 -6.11
C GLU A 57 -12.74 22.00 -6.74
N ALA A 58 -12.68 22.76 -7.84
CA ALA A 58 -13.88 23.20 -8.57
C ALA A 58 -14.53 22.06 -9.36
N ALA A 59 -13.76 21.04 -9.75
CA ALA A 59 -14.26 19.84 -10.42
C ALA A 59 -14.80 18.78 -9.44
N ALA A 60 -14.46 18.87 -8.15
CA ALA A 60 -14.97 17.97 -7.14
C ALA A 60 -16.47 18.22 -6.88
N PRO A 61 -17.29 17.16 -6.74
CA PRO A 61 -18.69 17.32 -6.37
C PRO A 61 -18.79 17.96 -4.98
N PRO A 62 -19.80 18.83 -4.73
CA PRO A 62 -19.98 19.43 -3.42
C PRO A 62 -20.27 18.36 -2.38
N LEU A 63 -19.35 18.22 -1.41
CA LEU A 63 -19.49 17.27 -0.30
C LEU A 63 -20.42 17.86 0.75
N ASP A 64 -21.57 17.23 0.99
CA ASP A 64 -22.44 17.57 2.11
C ASP A 64 -22.02 16.76 3.35
N PRO A 65 -21.50 17.40 4.42
CA PRO A 65 -21.10 16.71 5.65
C PRO A 65 -22.26 15.99 6.37
N SER A 66 -23.52 16.34 6.04
CA SER A 66 -24.69 15.66 6.58
C SER A 66 -24.83 14.21 6.09
N VAL A 67 -24.28 13.90 4.90
CA VAL A 67 -24.29 12.56 4.30
C VAL A 67 -23.46 11.55 5.10
N TYR A 68 -22.41 12.03 5.77
CA TYR A 68 -21.54 11.21 6.63
C TYR A 68 -21.95 11.26 8.11
N SER A 69 -23.07 11.91 8.42
CA SER A 69 -23.60 12.00 9.78
C SER A 69 -24.49 10.78 10.07
N LEU A 70 -24.12 9.95 11.05
CA LEU A 70 -24.89 8.77 11.49
C LEU A 70 -26.16 9.13 12.30
N GLY A 71 -26.83 10.23 11.93
CA GLY A 71 -28.08 10.62 12.55
C GLY A 71 -29.21 9.65 12.15
N PRO A 72 -30.14 9.31 13.06
CA PRO A 72 -31.23 8.37 12.76
C PRO A 72 -32.20 8.83 11.66
N ASN A 73 -32.11 10.09 11.22
CA ASN A 73 -32.92 10.67 10.13
C ASN A 73 -32.09 11.00 8.87
N ALA A 74 -30.81 10.58 8.80
CA ALA A 74 -29.98 10.83 7.63
C ALA A 74 -30.39 9.89 6.48
N SER A 75 -30.81 10.47 5.36
CA SER A 75 -31.04 9.73 4.12
C SER A 75 -29.72 9.54 3.38
N ILE A 76 -29.34 8.29 3.13
CA ILE A 76 -28.15 7.94 2.35
C ILE A 76 -28.41 8.34 0.87
N PRO A 77 -27.61 9.22 0.25
CA PRO A 77 -27.74 9.55 -1.16
C PRO A 77 -27.45 8.32 -2.05
N GLU A 78 -28.10 8.25 -3.21
CA GLU A 78 -27.74 7.26 -4.23
C GLU A 78 -26.46 7.70 -4.94
N GLU A 79 -25.33 7.14 -4.53
CA GLU A 79 -24.03 7.38 -5.19
C GLU A 79 -23.91 6.51 -6.44
N SER A 80 -23.63 7.13 -7.60
CA SER A 80 -23.22 6.42 -8.80
C SER A 80 -21.70 6.32 -8.84
N PHE A 81 -21.17 5.11 -8.71
CA PHE A 81 -19.74 4.87 -8.89
C PHE A 81 -19.42 4.79 -10.37
N ASP A 82 -18.46 5.59 -10.84
CA ASP A 82 -17.87 5.41 -12.16
C ASP A 82 -16.89 4.24 -12.06
N GLU A 83 -17.37 3.04 -12.37
CA GLU A 83 -16.56 1.82 -12.35
C GLU A 83 -15.47 1.95 -13.41
N SER A 84 -14.26 2.32 -12.98
CA SER A 84 -13.10 2.33 -13.88
C SER A 84 -12.73 0.90 -14.23
N ASP A 85 -12.70 0.55 -15.52
CA ASP A 85 -12.23 -0.76 -16.04
C ASP A 85 -10.74 -1.07 -15.71
N ASP A 86 -10.00 -0.14 -15.09
CA ASP A 86 -8.58 -0.29 -14.74
C ASP A 86 -8.35 -0.94 -13.35
N VAL A 87 -9.37 -1.59 -12.80
CA VAL A 87 -9.23 -2.36 -11.56
C VAL A 87 -8.66 -3.74 -11.89
N ARG A 88 -7.37 -3.95 -11.59
CA ARG A 88 -6.77 -5.29 -11.61
C ARG A 88 -7.38 -6.15 -10.52
N SER A 89 -7.75 -7.39 -10.87
CA SER A 89 -8.19 -8.38 -9.89
C SER A 89 -7.13 -8.55 -8.82
N TRP A 90 -7.52 -8.31 -7.56
CA TRP A 90 -6.64 -8.49 -6.43
C TRP A 90 -6.46 -9.98 -6.16
N GLU A 91 -5.32 -10.54 -6.59
CA GLU A 91 -4.95 -11.97 -6.38
C GLU A 91 -4.16 -12.19 -5.06
N GLY A 92 -4.05 -11.16 -4.24
CA GLY A 92 -3.11 -11.06 -3.13
C GLY A 92 -3.77 -11.20 -1.77
N GLY A 93 -4.25 -12.42 -1.46
CA GLY A 93 -4.78 -12.77 -0.16
C GLY A 93 -4.35 -14.18 0.23
N SER A 94 -3.04 -14.40 0.44
CA SER A 94 -2.52 -15.67 0.95
C SER A 94 -1.74 -15.53 2.26
N THR A 95 -1.92 -14.43 2.99
CA THR A 95 -1.47 -14.40 4.39
C THR A 95 -2.50 -15.15 5.20
N ASP A 96 -2.20 -16.43 5.41
CA ASP A 96 -2.85 -17.25 6.40
C ASP A 96 -2.50 -16.69 7.79
N PHE A 97 -3.52 -16.24 8.53
CA PHE A 97 -3.40 -15.82 9.93
C PHE A 97 -3.76 -16.97 10.88
N THR A 98 -3.58 -18.22 10.45
CA THR A 98 -3.60 -19.35 11.36
C THR A 98 -2.38 -19.26 12.26
N PHE A 99 -2.63 -18.97 13.53
CA PHE A 99 -1.66 -19.23 14.58
C PHE A 99 -1.72 -20.74 14.84
N ASP A 100 -0.62 -21.47 14.61
CA ASP A 100 -0.46 -22.80 15.19
C ASP A 100 -0.48 -22.61 16.72
N GLU A 101 -1.60 -22.93 17.37
CA GLU A 101 -1.82 -22.76 18.83
C GLU A 101 -0.83 -23.57 19.69
N ASP A 102 0.08 -24.35 19.09
CA ASP A 102 0.85 -25.39 19.77
C ASP A 102 2.34 -25.08 20.05
N ASP A 103 2.97 -24.03 19.50
CA ASP A 103 4.45 -23.93 19.60
C ASP A 103 5.07 -22.63 20.14
N ASP A 104 4.34 -21.56 20.45
CA ASP A 104 4.96 -20.38 21.07
C ASP A 104 4.11 -19.75 22.19
N PRO A 105 4.60 -19.74 23.45
CA PRO A 105 3.98 -18.94 24.49
C PRO A 105 4.09 -17.45 24.11
N PRO A 106 3.07 -16.62 24.43
CA PRO A 106 3.05 -15.21 24.05
C PRO A 106 4.34 -14.52 24.48
N VAL A 107 5.02 -13.88 23.52
CA VAL A 107 6.29 -13.18 23.72
C VAL A 107 6.04 -11.83 24.43
N ALA A 108 5.64 -11.90 25.70
CA ALA A 108 5.88 -10.93 26.78
C ALA A 108 4.76 -11.02 27.82
N HIS A 109 5.08 -11.54 29.00
CA HIS A 109 4.32 -11.25 30.20
C HIS A 109 4.69 -9.83 30.67
N ILE A 110 3.99 -8.82 30.16
CA ILE A 110 4.15 -7.45 30.64
C ILE A 110 3.45 -7.35 32.00
N THR A 111 4.24 -7.26 33.08
CA THR A 111 3.71 -6.90 34.40
C THR A 111 3.30 -5.43 34.36
N LEU A 112 1.99 -5.18 34.29
CA LEU A 112 1.48 -3.81 34.44
C LEU A 112 1.79 -3.33 35.87
N PRO A 113 2.29 -2.10 36.04
CA PRO A 113 2.41 -1.50 37.37
C PRO A 113 1.03 -1.36 38.02
N GLU A 114 1.00 -1.44 39.35
CA GLU A 114 -0.22 -1.24 40.12
C GLU A 114 -0.78 0.16 39.85
N ALA A 115 -2.09 0.23 39.56
CA ALA A 115 -2.74 1.49 39.22
C ALA A 115 -2.63 2.47 40.40
N GLU A 116 -2.19 3.69 40.12
CA GLU A 116 -2.17 4.76 41.11
C GLU A 116 -3.61 5.22 41.42
N ASP A 117 -4.01 5.19 42.68
CA ASP A 117 -5.26 5.79 43.14
C ASP A 117 -5.12 7.31 43.08
N VAL A 118 -5.77 7.92 42.08
CA VAL A 118 -5.88 9.38 41.99
C VAL A 118 -6.88 9.82 43.06
N THR A 119 -6.38 10.27 44.21
CA THR A 119 -7.21 10.94 45.20
C THR A 119 -7.66 12.27 44.60
N SER A 120 -8.94 12.38 44.27
CA SER A 120 -9.57 13.66 43.97
C SER A 120 -9.53 14.53 45.22
N ASP A 121 -8.60 15.50 45.24
CA ASP A 121 -8.65 16.62 46.17
C ASP A 121 -9.83 17.50 45.74
N GLU A 122 -11.02 17.23 46.28
CA GLU A 122 -12.15 18.16 46.27
C GLU A 122 -11.97 19.13 47.46
N ASP A 123 -11.55 20.36 47.15
CA ASP A 123 -11.64 21.56 48.02
C ASP A 123 -12.87 22.39 47.58
#